data_AF-A0A6I3IY89-F1
#
_entry.id   AF-A0A6I3IY89-F1
#
_cell.length_a   1.000
_cell.length_b   1.000
_cell.length_c   1.000
_cell.angle_alpha   90.00
_cell.angle_beta   90.00
_cell.angle_gamma   90.00
#
_symmetry.space_group_name_H-M   'P 1'
#
loop_
_entity.id
_entity.type
_entity.pdbx_description
1 polymer ?
#
loop_
_entity_poly.entity_id
_entity_poly.type
_entity_poly.pdbx_seq_one_letter_code
_entity_poly.pdbx_strand_id
1 'polypeptide(L)'
;MVVAKETRLQEILEGTKQYHVPLYQRTYSWGRKELGRLFDDVVSLAVDRASDAAVTHFIGSIVLAPTPSNGPAGVQEYLVVDGQQRLTTLSLLLAAIRDHRRETEGELHFERINEKFLINKYEANSQRVRVPWSGGVWGVGVAP
;
A
#
# COMPACT_ATOMS: atom_id res chain seq x y z
N MET A 1 3.83 24.39 4.64
CA MET A 1 4.72 24.27 3.47
C MET A 1 4.44 22.94 2.81
N VAL A 2 4.13 22.91 1.51
CA VAL A 2 3.95 21.65 0.76
C VAL A 2 5.32 21.23 0.24
N VAL A 3 5.70 19.97 0.46
CA VAL A 3 6.96 19.39 -0.04
C VAL A 3 6.60 18.24 -0.96
N ALA A 4 7.10 18.28 -2.19
CA ALA A 4 7.00 17.17 -3.14
C ALA A 4 8.34 16.44 -3.20
N LYS A 5 8.30 15.10 -3.13
CA LYS A 5 9.47 14.24 -3.23
C LYS A 5 9.13 13.01 -4.06
N GLU A 6 10.00 12.68 -5.01
CA GLU A 6 9.94 11.38 -5.69
C GLU A 6 10.37 10.27 -4.73
N THR A 7 9.59 9.20 -4.64
CA THR A 7 9.86 8.08 -3.73
C THR A 7 9.38 6.78 -4.35
N ARG A 8 9.97 5.67 -3.92
CA ARG A 8 9.59 4.33 -4.36
C ARG A 8 8.39 3.84 -3.56
N LEU A 9 7.53 3.03 -4.18
CA LEU A 9 6.42 2.39 -3.48
C LEU A 9 6.89 1.60 -2.25
N GLN A 10 8.07 0.99 -2.33
CA GLN A 10 8.72 0.32 -1.21
C GLN A 10 8.93 1.25 -0.01
N GLU A 11 9.40 2.48 -0.20
CA GLU A 11 9.65 3.44 0.89
C GLU A 11 8.37 4.01 1.52
N ILE A 12 7.26 3.95 0.77
CA ILE A 12 5.92 4.24 1.26
C ILE A 12 5.42 3.06 2.10
N LEU A 13 5.50 1.84 1.58
CA LEU A 13 4.88 0.68 2.23
C LEU A 13 5.75 -0.05 3.24
N GLU A 14 7.06 0.19 3.31
CA GLU A 14 8.01 -0.43 4.25
C GLU A 14 8.20 0.42 5.51
N GLY A 15 8.59 -0.21 6.63
CA GLY A 15 8.98 0.49 7.87
C GLY A 15 7.83 0.67 8.87
N THR A 16 7.84 1.75 9.64
CA THR A 16 6.87 2.02 10.73
C THR A 16 5.87 3.12 10.39
N LYS A 17 5.63 3.39 9.10
CA LYS A 17 4.66 4.40 8.65
C LYS A 17 3.26 3.80 8.53
N GLN A 18 2.25 4.61 8.86
CA GLN A 18 0.84 4.29 8.67
C GLN A 18 0.14 5.36 7.85
N TYR A 19 -0.81 4.92 7.02
CA TYR A 19 -1.51 5.75 6.04
C TYR A 19 -3.01 5.66 6.26
N HIS A 20 -3.56 6.61 7.00
CA HIS A 20 -4.97 6.67 7.33
C HIS A 20 -5.76 7.31 6.20
N VAL A 21 -6.79 6.63 5.71
CA VAL A 21 -7.76 7.20 4.76
C VAL A 21 -8.95 7.76 5.55
N PRO A 22 -9.17 9.09 5.60
CA PRO A 22 -10.23 9.67 6.41
C PRO A 22 -11.65 9.31 5.93
N LEU A 23 -12.61 9.25 6.86
CA LEU A 23 -14.02 8.88 6.59
C LEU A 23 -14.73 9.77 5.56
N TYR A 24 -14.35 11.04 5.47
CA TYR A 24 -14.96 12.00 4.54
C TYR A 24 -14.43 11.87 3.10
N GLN A 25 -13.51 10.95 2.84
CA GLN A 25 -13.07 10.64 1.50
C GLN A 25 -14.12 9.87 0.70
N ARG A 26 -14.00 9.94 -0.63
CA ARG A 26 -14.88 9.19 -1.54
C ARG A 26 -14.71 7.70 -1.34
N THR A 27 -15.75 6.93 -1.60
CA THR A 27 -15.64 5.47 -1.67
C THR A 27 -14.73 5.06 -2.82
N TYR A 28 -14.18 3.85 -2.75
CA TYR A 28 -13.43 3.28 -3.86
C TYR A 28 -14.31 3.21 -5.11
N SER A 29 -13.83 3.72 -6.24
CA SER A 29 -14.62 3.87 -7.47
C SER A 29 -13.88 3.44 -8.74
N TRP A 30 -12.63 2.99 -8.64
CA TRP A 30 -11.88 2.47 -9.79
C TRP A 30 -12.57 1.23 -10.35
N GLY A 31 -12.87 1.29 -11.65
CA GLY A 31 -13.45 0.19 -12.39
C GLY A 31 -12.39 -0.59 -13.15
N ARG A 32 -12.85 -1.50 -14.01
CA ARG A 32 -11.95 -2.36 -14.81
C ARG A 32 -10.97 -1.59 -15.69
N LYS A 33 -11.33 -0.39 -16.14
CA LYS A 33 -10.47 0.43 -17.00
C LYS A 33 -9.26 0.98 -16.25
N GLU A 34 -9.47 1.53 -15.06
CA GLU A 34 -8.42 2.04 -14.20
C GLU A 34 -7.54 0.90 -13.66
N LEU A 35 -8.17 -0.20 -13.25
CA LEU A 35 -7.48 -1.41 -12.79
C LEU A 35 -6.60 -2.00 -13.89
N GLY A 36 -7.13 -2.12 -15.11
CA GLY A 36 -6.38 -2.63 -16.27
C GLY A 36 -5.16 -1.78 -16.56
N ARG A 37 -5.31 -0.45 -16.62
CA ARG A 37 -4.16 0.46 -16.83
C ARG A 37 -3.08 0.30 -15.78
N LEU A 38 -3.45 0.33 -14.49
CA LEU A 38 -2.46 0.17 -13.43
C LEU A 38 -1.75 -1.20 -13.53
N PHE A 39 -2.50 -2.25 -13.84
CA PHE A 39 -1.95 -3.59 -13.99
C PHE A 39 -0.99 -3.69 -15.18
N ASP A 40 -1.39 -3.15 -16.34
CA ASP A 40 -0.56 -3.10 -17.54
C ASP A 40 0.74 -2.31 -17.30
N ASP A 41 0.67 -1.18 -16.60
CA ASP A 41 1.85 -0.39 -16.22
C ASP A 41 2.81 -1.21 -15.34
N VAL A 42 2.28 -1.97 -14.37
CA VAL A 42 3.07 -2.85 -13.49
C VAL A 42 3.71 -4.00 -14.27
N VAL A 43 2.96 -4.63 -15.17
CA VAL A 43 3.46 -5.74 -16.01
C VAL A 43 4.53 -5.25 -16.96
N SER A 44 4.30 -4.12 -17.65
CA SER A 44 5.29 -3.52 -18.55
C SER A 44 6.60 -3.23 -17.81
N LEU A 45 6.50 -2.58 -16.64
CA LEU A 45 7.67 -2.31 -15.82
C LEU A 45 8.39 -3.59 -15.39
N ALA A 46 7.66 -4.66 -15.05
CA ALA A 46 8.27 -5.94 -14.67
C ALA A 46 9.04 -6.58 -15.83
N VAL A 47 8.49 -6.51 -17.05
CA VAL A 47 9.15 -7.00 -18.27
C VAL A 47 10.41 -6.18 -18.57
N ASP A 48 10.32 -4.85 -18.54
CA ASP A 48 11.45 -3.97 -18.83
C ASP A 48 12.59 -4.19 -17.83
N ARG A 49 12.25 -4.39 -16.54
CA ARG A 49 13.23 -4.66 -15.49
C ARG A 49 13.91 -6.02 -15.56
N ALA A 50 13.34 -6.98 -16.29
CA ALA A 50 14.03 -8.23 -16.59
C ALA A 50 15.25 -7.99 -17.49
N SER A 51 15.24 -6.92 -18.29
CA SER A 51 16.35 -6.53 -19.16
C SER A 51 17.24 -5.47 -18.51
N ASP A 52 16.65 -4.49 -17.82
CA ASP A 52 17.38 -3.43 -17.11
C ASP A 52 16.74 -3.09 -15.75
N ALA A 53 17.40 -3.50 -14.67
CA ALA A 53 16.93 -3.29 -13.31
C ALA A 53 16.78 -1.80 -12.91
N ALA A 54 17.42 -0.88 -13.63
CA ALA A 54 17.37 0.55 -13.38
C ALA A 54 16.09 1.23 -13.89
N VAL A 55 15.31 0.57 -14.75
CA VAL A 55 14.06 1.13 -15.28
C VAL A 55 13.07 1.44 -14.15
N THR A 56 12.50 2.64 -14.21
CA THR A 56 11.46 3.13 -13.29
C THR A 56 10.23 3.57 -14.08
N HIS A 57 9.07 3.49 -13.43
CA HIS A 57 7.81 3.97 -14.00
C HIS A 57 7.09 4.84 -12.98
N PHE A 58 6.61 6.00 -13.44
CA PHE A 58 5.82 6.91 -12.61
C PHE A 58 4.36 6.48 -12.58
N ILE A 59 3.99 5.71 -11.56
CA ILE A 59 2.60 5.30 -11.33
C ILE A 59 1.72 6.47 -10.83
N GLY A 60 2.32 7.63 -10.53
CA GLY A 60 1.72 8.93 -10.22
C GLY A 60 1.86 9.39 -8.76
N SER A 61 1.15 10.44 -8.35
CA SER A 61 1.27 11.09 -7.04
C SER A 61 0.36 10.51 -5.94
N ILE A 62 0.78 10.70 -4.69
CA ILE A 62 0.00 10.51 -3.46
C ILE A 62 0.20 11.77 -2.61
N VAL A 63 -0.87 12.33 -2.07
CA VAL A 63 -0.80 13.51 -1.20
C VAL A 63 -1.04 13.08 0.24
N LEU A 64 -0.07 13.41 1.10
CA LEU A 64 -0.04 12.99 2.50
C LEU A 64 0.04 14.21 3.40
N ALA A 65 -0.71 14.20 4.50
CA ALA A 65 -0.59 15.16 5.58
C ALA A 65 -0.11 14.46 6.86
N PRO A 66 0.97 14.92 7.51
CA PRO A 66 1.39 14.34 8.79
C PRO A 66 0.33 14.61 9.86
N THR A 67 0.12 13.65 10.74
CA THR A 67 -0.77 13.83 11.90
C THR A 67 -0.05 14.55 13.05
N PRO A 68 -0.78 15.23 13.95
CA PRO A 68 -0.21 15.86 15.15
C PRO A 68 0.37 14.86 16.16
N SER A 69 -0.01 13.57 16.07
CA SER A 69 0.44 12.47 16.94
C SER A 69 1.88 12.01 16.66
N ASN A 70 2.51 12.49 15.59
CA ASN A 70 3.86 12.09 15.20
C ASN A 70 4.93 12.57 16.20
N GLY A 71 5.39 11.65 17.05
CA GLY A 71 6.50 11.85 17.98
C GLY A 71 7.80 11.15 17.55
N PRO A 72 8.93 11.40 18.25
CA PRO A 72 10.24 10.85 17.90
C PRO A 72 10.38 9.33 18.13
N ALA A 73 9.48 8.70 18.89
CA ALA A 73 9.56 7.28 19.28
C ALA A 73 8.30 6.47 18.92
N GLY A 74 7.47 6.96 18.00
CA GLY A 74 6.21 6.32 17.61
C GLY A 74 6.12 5.99 16.13
N VAL A 75 5.04 5.33 15.75
CA VAL A 75 4.64 5.15 14.35
C VAL A 75 4.39 6.50 13.70
N GLN A 76 4.92 6.69 12.50
CA GLN A 76 4.65 7.89 11.73
C GLN A 76 3.34 7.74 10.97
N GLU A 77 2.33 8.44 11.44
CA GLU A 77 0.99 8.46 10.86
C GLU A 77 0.86 9.59 9.85
N TYR A 78 0.32 9.23 8.69
CA TYR A 78 0.01 10.12 7.60
C TYR A 78 -1.45 9.97 7.21
N LEU A 79 -2.12 11.09 7.03
CA LEU A 79 -3.44 11.16 6.44
C LEU A 79 -3.33 11.18 4.92
N VAL A 80 -4.03 10.29 4.24
CA VAL A 80 -4.11 10.25 2.78
C VAL A 80 -5.13 11.28 2.30
N VAL A 81 -4.63 12.39 1.77
CA VAL A 81 -5.45 13.49 1.24
C VAL A 81 -5.85 13.21 -0.22
N ASP A 82 -4.96 12.60 -1.00
CA ASP A 82 -5.21 12.18 -2.37
C ASP A 82 -4.36 10.96 -2.74
N GLY A 83 -4.75 10.22 -3.79
CA GLY A 83 -4.11 8.98 -4.23
C GLY A 83 -4.62 7.73 -3.50
N GLN A 84 -5.70 7.83 -2.71
CA GLN A 84 -6.24 6.74 -1.90
C GLN A 84 -6.58 5.47 -2.69
N GLN A 85 -7.18 5.62 -3.89
CA GLN A 85 -7.67 4.49 -4.67
C GLN A 85 -6.49 3.70 -5.23
N ARG A 86 -5.45 4.42 -5.64
CA ARG A 86 -4.21 3.84 -6.12
C ARG A 86 -3.47 3.11 -5.00
N LEU A 87 -3.29 3.76 -3.85
CA LEU A 87 -2.63 3.14 -2.71
C LEU A 87 -3.37 1.86 -2.29
N THR A 88 -4.70 1.93 -2.22
CA THR A 88 -5.55 0.76 -1.91
C THR A 88 -5.39 -0.36 -2.93
N THR A 89 -5.41 -0.03 -4.23
CA THR A 89 -5.27 -1.03 -5.31
C THR A 89 -3.90 -1.70 -5.28
N LEU A 90 -2.83 -0.93 -5.04
CA LEU A 90 -1.48 -1.46 -4.91
C LEU A 90 -1.33 -2.35 -3.67
N SER A 91 -1.93 -1.96 -2.54
CA SER A 91 -1.96 -2.79 -1.33
C SER A 91 -2.72 -4.11 -1.56
N LEU A 92 -3.85 -4.07 -2.28
CA LEU A 92 -4.62 -5.25 -2.67
C LEU A 92 -3.82 -6.17 -3.60
N LEU A 93 -3.14 -5.60 -4.60
CA LEU A 93 -2.27 -6.35 -5.50
C LEU A 93 -1.14 -7.05 -4.72
N LEU A 94 -0.52 -6.37 -3.75
CA LEU A 94 0.48 -6.97 -2.88
C LEU A 94 -0.08 -8.09 -2.00
N ALA A 95 -1.31 -7.95 -1.49
CA ALA A 95 -1.98 -9.01 -0.75
C ALA A 95 -2.25 -10.24 -1.62
N ALA A 96 -2.70 -10.05 -2.87
CA ALA A 96 -2.89 -11.14 -3.82
C ALA A 96 -1.56 -11.85 -4.16
N ILE A 97 -0.47 -11.08 -4.36
CA ILE A 97 0.88 -11.65 -4.58
C ILE A 97 1.34 -12.43 -3.34
N ARG A 98 1.11 -11.90 -2.13
CA ARG A 98 1.43 -12.60 -0.88
C ARG A 98 0.73 -13.96 -0.80
N ASP A 99 -0.57 -13.98 -1.06
CA ASP A 99 -1.38 -15.20 -0.95
C ASP A 99 -0.98 -16.21 -2.03
N HIS A 100 -0.72 -15.75 -3.26
CA HIS A 100 -0.22 -16.63 -4.31
C HIS A 100 1.15 -17.24 -3.97
N ARG A 101 2.10 -16.43 -3.44
CA ARG A 101 3.43 -16.93 -3.06
C ARG A 101 3.40 -17.85 -1.84
N ARG A 102 2.40 -17.70 -0.97
CA ARG A 102 2.16 -18.66 0.11
C ARG A 102 1.87 -20.05 -0.44
N GLU A 103 0.99 -20.14 -1.44
CA GLU A 103 0.56 -21.40 -2.05
C GLU A 103 1.68 -22.05 -2.88
N THR A 104 2.48 -21.26 -3.57
CA THR A 104 3.51 -21.77 -4.51
C THR A 104 4.89 -21.95 -3.88
N GLU A 105 5.22 -21.16 -2.85
CA GLU A 105 6.58 -21.08 -2.28
C GLU A 105 6.61 -21.20 -0.74
N GLY A 106 5.46 -21.35 -0.08
CA GLY A 106 5.35 -21.64 1.35
C GLY A 106 5.23 -20.42 2.28
N GLU A 107 5.04 -20.70 3.58
CA GLU A 107 4.67 -19.70 4.61
C GLU A 107 5.71 -18.58 4.83
N LEU A 108 7.00 -18.86 4.67
CA LEU A 108 8.04 -17.83 4.85
C LEU A 108 7.88 -16.66 3.86
N HIS A 109 7.39 -16.93 2.65
CA HIS A 109 7.15 -15.89 1.64
C HIS A 109 5.92 -15.04 1.99
N PHE A 110 4.90 -15.67 2.57
CA PHE A 110 3.75 -14.97 3.12
C PHE A 110 4.19 -14.00 4.22
N GLU A 111 4.90 -14.50 5.24
CA GLU A 111 5.36 -13.71 6.38
C GLU A 111 6.20 -12.51 5.93
N ARG A 112 7.15 -12.75 5.02
CA ARG A 112 8.02 -11.70 4.50
C ARG A 112 7.24 -10.57 3.83
N ILE A 113 6.26 -10.86 2.98
CA ILE A 113 5.48 -9.80 2.32
C ILE A 113 4.51 -9.15 3.31
N ASN A 114 3.87 -9.96 4.16
CA ASN A 114 2.89 -9.51 5.12
C ASN A 114 3.52 -8.52 6.11
N GLU A 115 4.56 -8.94 6.82
CA GLU A 115 5.22 -8.12 7.85
C GLU A 115 5.92 -6.89 7.27
N LYS A 116 6.48 -7.03 6.08
CA LYS A 116 7.27 -5.95 5.49
C LYS A 116 6.42 -4.86 4.85
N PHE A 117 5.28 -5.20 4.24
CA PHE A 117 4.55 -4.28 3.36
C PHE A 117 3.07 -4.10 3.67
N LEU A 118 2.44 -4.99 4.44
CA LEU A 118 0.99 -4.96 4.65
C LEU A 118 0.62 -4.69 6.11
N ILE A 119 1.38 -5.26 7.04
CA ILE A 119 1.15 -5.08 8.48
C ILE A 119 2.28 -4.33 9.16
N ASN A 120 1.94 -3.65 10.26
CA ASN A 120 2.89 -3.22 11.27
C ASN A 120 2.71 -4.14 12.49
N LYS A 121 3.64 -5.07 12.69
CA LYS A 121 3.53 -6.10 13.74
C LYS A 121 3.68 -5.57 15.16
N TYR A 122 4.19 -4.35 15.32
CA TYR A 122 4.41 -3.71 16.62
C TYR A 122 3.18 -2.93 17.10
N GLU A 123 2.12 -2.87 16.30
CA GLU A 123 0.90 -2.13 16.60
C GLU A 123 -0.30 -3.07 16.77
N ALA A 124 -1.13 -2.78 17.76
CA ALA A 124 -2.35 -3.53 18.04
C ALA A 124 -3.56 -2.97 17.27
N ASN A 125 -4.60 -3.79 17.12
CA ASN A 125 -5.93 -3.39 16.64
C ASN A 125 -5.94 -2.74 15.23
N SER A 126 -6.71 -1.66 15.03
CA SER A 126 -6.93 -0.99 13.74
C SER A 126 -5.66 -0.42 13.09
N GLN A 127 -4.56 -0.36 13.84
CA GLN A 127 -3.24 0.11 13.38
C GLN A 127 -2.33 -1.04 12.89
N ARG A 128 -2.80 -2.29 12.97
CA ARG A 128 -2.05 -3.44 12.45
C ARG A 128 -1.91 -3.41 10.93
N VAL A 129 -2.91 -2.88 10.21
CA VAL A 129 -2.86 -2.72 8.74
C VAL A 129 -2.22 -1.37 8.41
N ARG A 130 -1.27 -1.33 7.47
CA ARG A 130 -0.56 -0.09 7.10
C ARG A 130 -1.45 0.96 6.44
N VAL A 131 -2.49 0.53 5.74
CA VAL A 131 -3.49 1.42 5.13
C VAL A 131 -4.87 1.08 5.71
N PRO A 132 -5.18 1.52 6.94
CA PRO A 132 -6.48 1.24 7.55
C PRO A 132 -7.54 2.22 7.04
N TRP A 133 -8.74 1.71 6.78
CA TRP A 133 -9.92 2.53 6.54
C TRP A 133 -10.62 2.80 7.87
N SER A 134 -10.95 4.05 8.16
CA SER A 134 -11.56 4.46 9.44
C SER A 134 -12.99 3.95 9.67
N GLY A 135 -13.55 3.14 8.78
CA GLY A 135 -14.91 2.57 8.84
C GLY A 135 -15.01 1.12 9.35
N GLY A 136 -13.91 0.51 9.76
CA GLY A 136 -13.89 -0.89 10.19
C GLY A 136 -13.62 -1.87 9.04
N VAL A 137 -13.03 -3.00 9.44
CA VAL A 137 -12.68 -4.23 8.73
C VAL A 137 -13.14 -4.32 7.27
N TRP A 138 -12.18 -4.60 6.38
CA TRP A 138 -12.38 -5.06 5.01
C TRP A 138 -13.70 -5.82 4.85
N GLY A 139 -14.70 -5.19 4.20
CA GLY A 139 -15.90 -5.87 3.71
C GLY A 139 -15.61 -6.79 2.52
N VAL A 140 -14.41 -7.35 2.44
CA VAL A 140 -14.04 -8.40 1.51
C VAL A 140 -13.85 -9.64 2.37
N GLY A 141 -14.88 -10.48 2.38
CA GLY A 141 -14.87 -11.76 3.07
C GLY A 141 -13.79 -12.66 2.51
N VAL A 142 -12.59 -12.55 3.07
CA VAL A 142 -11.56 -13.58 2.98
C VAL A 142 -11.31 -14.07 4.40
N ALA A 143 -12.23 -14.91 4.86
CA ALA A 143 -11.98 -15.88 5.93
C ALA A 143 -11.05 -16.98 5.38
N PRO A 144 -10.30 -17.66 6.25
CA PRO A 144 -10.89 -18.79 6.98
C PRO A 144 -11.23 -18.48 8.44
#